data_AF-A0A5N9EF21-F1
#
_entry.id   AF-A0A5N9EF21-F1
#
_cell.length_a   1.000
_cell.length_b   1.000
_cell.length_c   1.000
_cell.angle_alpha   90.00
_cell.angle_beta   90.00
_cell.angle_gamma   90.00
#
_symmetry.space_group_name_H-M   'P 1'
#
loop_
_entity.id
_entity.type
_entity.pdbx_description
1 polymer ?
#
loop_
_entity_poly.entity_id
_entity_poly.type
_entity_poly.pdbx_seq_one_letter_code
_entity_poly.pdbx_strand_id
1 'polypeptide(L)'
;MELENEEMDDATKQKIQEMAENLLKELSEKNPENQDFRDGPLQHVEEDGGPLNATNQNSFPYDEWDFRANSYKSKWCLVNEKIMTDGEPSFYNQTLAENSSLMNKIKKQFELVVPEMYRKQKRLIDGEEHDLDAVLEAVVDLRAGVSPDEKLYWRRNKTERSVAVSFLLDMSASTAEAIDENRKSNDDWGAPDDPVEYMAWLRSRRSEGLRKTYKRIVDVEKEGIVMLVNALEALGDTYGIFGFSGYGRENVEFYVIKDLEEKYSEMVPRRIDRIAPLHATRMGPAIRHTITKLESQDSRLRILFLISDGRPQDRGYSREGVEKEYAVHDTRKALLEAREKGIIPFCLTVDKSGHDYLKVMMDDFNYEVLPDINQLPERLPQLYKNLTT
;
A
#
# COMPACT_ATOMS: atom_id res chain seq x y z
N MET A 1 -27.57 58.39 21.44
CA MET A 1 -27.91 57.87 20.10
C MET A 1 -28.02 56.37 20.28
N GLU A 2 -29.25 55.95 20.48
CA GLU A 2 -29.64 54.60 20.88
C GLU A 2 -29.43 53.63 19.71
N LEU A 3 -28.92 52.44 20.04
CA LEU A 3 -28.75 51.33 19.10
C LEU A 3 -30.12 50.69 18.86
N GLU A 4 -30.66 50.84 17.66
CA GLU A 4 -31.83 50.10 17.19
C GLU A 4 -31.46 48.61 17.01
N ASN A 5 -31.98 47.77 17.89
CA ASN A 5 -32.02 46.32 17.69
C ASN A 5 -33.12 46.03 16.66
N GLU A 6 -32.74 45.66 15.43
CA GLU A 6 -33.68 45.07 14.47
C GLU A 6 -34.04 43.65 14.94
N GLU A 7 -35.21 43.52 15.59
CA GLU A 7 -35.81 42.23 15.89
C GLU A 7 -36.17 41.52 14.58
N MET A 8 -35.48 40.41 14.33
CA MET A 8 -35.73 39.55 13.18
C MET A 8 -37.14 38.92 13.28
N ASP A 9 -38.00 39.28 12.33
CA ASP A 9 -39.42 38.91 12.23
C ASP A 9 -39.66 37.39 12.38
N ASP A 10 -40.66 37.03 13.19
CA ASP A 10 -40.96 35.66 13.65
C ASP A 10 -41.32 34.73 12.48
N ALA A 11 -41.88 35.29 11.40
CA ALA A 11 -42.14 34.59 10.15
C ALA A 11 -40.85 34.15 9.42
N THR A 12 -39.75 34.88 9.62
CA THR A 12 -38.43 34.56 9.04
C THR A 12 -37.77 33.43 9.80
N LYS A 13 -37.91 33.38 11.13
CA LYS A 13 -37.44 32.27 11.97
C LYS A 13 -38.18 30.98 11.64
N GLN A 14 -39.51 31.03 11.44
CA GLN A 14 -40.30 29.88 11.03
C GLN A 14 -39.89 29.32 9.66
N LYS A 15 -39.63 30.19 8.67
CA LYS A 15 -39.13 29.76 7.36
C LYS A 15 -37.73 29.13 7.41
N ILE A 16 -36.84 29.64 8.26
CA ILE A 16 -35.51 29.07 8.45
C ILE A 16 -35.60 27.70 9.15
N GLN A 17 -36.53 27.54 10.10
CA GLN A 17 -36.81 26.28 10.77
C GLN A 17 -37.37 25.22 9.80
N GLU A 18 -38.37 25.58 8.98
CA GLU A 18 -38.93 24.70 7.94
C GLU A 18 -37.90 24.35 6.85
N MET A 19 -37.03 25.29 6.49
CA MET A 19 -35.97 25.05 5.51
C MET A 19 -34.89 24.11 6.08
N ALA A 20 -34.55 24.23 7.36
CA ALA A 20 -33.64 23.33 8.05
C ALA A 20 -34.22 21.91 8.22
N GLU A 21 -35.52 21.80 8.52
CA GLU A 21 -36.22 20.53 8.61
C GLU A 21 -36.34 19.84 7.24
N ASN A 22 -36.63 20.59 6.17
CA ASN A 22 -36.65 20.06 4.80
C ASN A 22 -35.25 19.65 4.31
N LEU A 23 -34.19 20.37 4.67
CA LEU A 23 -32.80 19.99 4.39
C LEU A 23 -32.38 18.72 5.16
N LEU A 24 -32.80 18.57 6.42
CA LEU A 24 -32.59 17.35 7.21
C LEU A 24 -33.35 16.15 6.61
N LYS A 25 -34.53 16.40 6.05
CA LYS A 25 -35.35 15.39 5.38
C LYS A 25 -34.76 14.98 4.02
N GLU A 26 -34.27 15.93 3.22
CA GLU A 26 -33.57 15.67 1.96
C GLU A 26 -32.22 14.94 2.15
N LEU A 27 -31.51 15.22 3.26
CA LEU A 27 -30.31 14.47 3.65
C LEU A 27 -30.64 13.02 4.06
N SER A 28 -31.85 12.77 4.57
CA SER A 28 -32.33 11.42 4.90
C SER A 28 -32.89 10.64 3.70
N GLU A 29 -33.25 11.33 2.61
CA GLU A 29 -33.94 10.73 1.44
C GLU A 29 -33.07 10.61 0.17
N LYS A 30 -31.77 10.97 0.21
CA LYS A 30 -30.86 10.71 -0.93
C LYS A 30 -30.41 9.25 -1.02
N ASN A 31 -31.18 8.55 -1.86
CA ASN A 31 -30.91 7.39 -2.71
C ASN A 31 -30.18 6.14 -2.15
N PRO A 32 -30.90 5.00 -2.06
CA PRO A 32 -30.41 3.72 -1.56
C PRO A 32 -29.90 2.79 -2.70
N GLU A 33 -28.77 3.12 -3.34
CA GLU A 33 -28.14 2.23 -4.34
C GLU A 33 -26.76 1.67 -3.92
N ASN A 34 -26.55 1.47 -2.61
CA ASN A 34 -25.42 0.68 -2.10
C ASN A 34 -25.91 -0.24 -0.95
N GLN A 35 -26.89 -1.10 -1.24
CA GLN A 35 -27.52 -1.99 -0.26
C GLN A 35 -26.87 -3.39 -0.14
N ASP A 36 -25.58 -3.55 -0.44
CA ASP A 36 -24.88 -4.83 -0.20
C ASP A 36 -24.04 -4.87 1.09
N PHE A 37 -24.03 -3.79 1.90
CA PHE A 37 -23.39 -3.77 3.22
C PHE A 37 -24.44 -3.44 4.30
N ARG A 38 -25.22 -4.44 4.72
CA ARG A 38 -25.99 -4.35 5.97
C ARG A 38 -25.35 -5.21 7.03
N ASP A 39 -24.67 -4.54 7.96
CA ASP A 39 -24.26 -5.06 9.26
C ASP A 39 -25.46 -5.71 9.98
N GLY A 40 -25.32 -6.99 10.32
CA GLY A 40 -26.16 -7.62 11.33
C GLY A 40 -25.87 -7.05 12.73
N PRO A 41 -26.76 -7.25 13.71
CA PRO A 41 -26.54 -6.73 15.06
C PRO A 41 -25.24 -7.28 15.66
N LEU A 42 -24.38 -6.34 16.08
CA LEU A 42 -23.06 -6.53 16.66
C LEU A 42 -23.14 -7.41 17.93
N GLN A 43 -22.89 -8.71 17.78
CA GLN A 43 -22.74 -9.62 18.91
C GLN A 43 -21.34 -9.51 19.50
N HIS A 44 -21.27 -9.24 20.80
CA HIS A 44 -20.06 -9.40 21.58
C HIS A 44 -19.82 -10.90 21.78
N VAL A 45 -18.72 -11.45 21.24
CA VAL A 45 -18.33 -12.85 21.45
C VAL A 45 -17.26 -12.91 22.53
N GLU A 46 -17.47 -13.75 23.54
CA GLU A 46 -16.57 -14.02 24.66
C GLU A 46 -15.24 -14.68 24.19
N GLU A 47 -14.17 -14.42 24.94
CA GLU A 47 -12.77 -14.88 24.72
C GLU A 47 -12.54 -16.40 24.78
N ASP A 48 -13.61 -17.20 24.93
CA ASP A 48 -13.59 -18.67 24.99
C ASP A 48 -13.87 -19.35 23.64
N GLY A 49 -13.96 -18.60 22.55
CA GLY A 49 -14.26 -19.24 21.26
C GLY A 49 -13.09 -20.08 20.78
N GLY A 50 -13.36 -21.33 20.43
CA GLY A 50 -12.39 -22.28 19.92
C GLY A 50 -11.96 -22.02 18.47
N PRO A 51 -11.39 -23.03 17.80
CA PRO A 51 -10.98 -22.95 16.40
C PRO A 51 -12.13 -22.49 15.48
N LEU A 52 -11.83 -21.54 14.61
CA LEU A 52 -12.76 -21.08 13.58
C LEU A 52 -12.70 -22.00 12.36
N ASN A 53 -13.84 -22.15 11.69
CA ASN A 53 -13.97 -22.90 10.45
C ASN A 53 -14.16 -21.93 9.28
N ALA A 54 -13.79 -22.39 8.08
CA ALA A 54 -14.08 -21.66 6.85
C ALA A 54 -15.60 -21.50 6.68
N THR A 55 -16.09 -20.27 6.75
CA THR A 55 -17.51 -19.96 6.57
C THR A 55 -17.92 -20.01 5.11
N ASN A 56 -17.07 -19.50 4.20
CA ASN A 56 -17.29 -19.43 2.76
C ASN A 56 -16.11 -20.01 1.97
N GLN A 57 -16.27 -20.16 0.65
CA GLN A 57 -15.21 -20.66 -0.24
C GLN A 57 -13.93 -19.81 -0.22
N ASN A 58 -14.07 -18.51 0.04
CA ASN A 58 -12.94 -17.56 0.14
C ASN A 58 -12.57 -17.24 1.60
N SER A 59 -12.98 -18.08 2.55
CA SER A 59 -12.64 -17.92 3.97
C SER A 59 -11.54 -18.91 4.34
N PHE A 60 -10.42 -18.40 4.84
CA PHE A 60 -9.22 -19.18 5.15
C PHE A 60 -8.89 -19.06 6.65
N PRO A 61 -8.96 -20.16 7.42
CA PRO A 61 -8.57 -20.15 8.81
C PRO A 61 -7.03 -20.16 8.93
N TYR A 62 -6.50 -19.28 9.77
CA TYR A 62 -5.08 -19.15 10.08
C TYR A 62 -4.81 -19.25 11.57
N ASP A 63 -3.63 -19.77 11.89
CA ASP A 63 -3.14 -19.80 13.26
C ASP A 63 -2.69 -18.38 13.69
N GLU A 64 -2.86 -18.10 14.98
CA GLU A 64 -2.35 -16.88 15.61
C GLU A 64 -1.29 -17.24 16.64
N TRP A 65 -0.20 -16.47 16.68
CA TRP A 65 0.86 -16.69 17.64
C TRP A 65 0.52 -16.01 18.98
N ASP A 66 0.43 -16.80 20.04
CA ASP A 66 0.34 -16.29 21.40
C ASP A 66 1.74 -16.20 22.01
N PHE A 67 2.28 -14.97 22.08
CA PHE A 67 3.62 -14.75 22.62
C PHE A 67 3.72 -15.00 24.13
N ARG A 68 2.62 -14.88 24.89
CA ARG A 68 2.62 -15.11 26.34
C ARG A 68 2.67 -16.60 26.65
N ALA A 69 1.93 -17.41 25.88
CA ALA A 69 1.95 -18.86 25.99
C ALA A 69 3.09 -19.52 25.20
N ASN A 70 3.79 -18.77 24.34
CA ASN A 70 4.81 -19.26 23.42
C ASN A 70 4.30 -20.44 22.56
N SER A 71 3.07 -20.33 22.07
CA SER A 71 2.38 -21.39 21.34
C SER A 71 1.37 -20.80 20.34
N TYR A 72 1.05 -21.56 19.30
CA TYR A 72 0.00 -21.17 18.35
C TYR A 72 -1.40 -21.48 18.88
N LYS A 73 -2.32 -20.53 18.67
CA LYS A 73 -3.76 -20.76 18.70
C LYS A 73 -4.18 -21.24 17.32
N SER A 74 -4.55 -22.51 17.23
CA SER A 74 -4.87 -23.13 15.95
C SER A 74 -6.18 -22.62 15.37
N LYS A 75 -6.17 -22.26 14.08
CA LYS A 75 -7.31 -21.73 13.32
C LYS A 75 -8.06 -20.61 14.05
N TRP A 76 -7.30 -19.74 14.70
CA TRP A 76 -7.86 -18.69 15.56
C TRP A 76 -8.43 -17.51 14.77
N CYS A 77 -7.83 -17.22 13.63
CA CYS A 77 -8.20 -16.09 12.78
C CYS A 77 -8.81 -16.58 11.48
N LEU A 78 -9.83 -15.88 10.99
CA LEU A 78 -10.48 -16.15 9.72
C LEU A 78 -10.20 -15.01 8.74
N VAL A 79 -9.46 -15.30 7.67
CA VAL A 79 -9.19 -14.36 6.59
C VAL A 79 -10.24 -14.53 5.50
N ASN A 80 -10.93 -13.47 5.13
CA ASN A 80 -11.94 -13.46 4.08
C ASN A 80 -11.38 -12.75 2.84
N GLU A 81 -11.03 -13.53 1.82
CA GLU A 81 -10.51 -13.03 0.56
C GLU A 81 -11.65 -12.52 -0.34
N LYS A 82 -11.52 -11.29 -0.83
CA LYS A 82 -12.49 -10.66 -1.75
C LYS A 82 -11.74 -9.92 -2.85
N ILE A 83 -12.24 -9.99 -4.08
CA ILE A 83 -11.74 -9.14 -5.16
C ILE A 83 -12.24 -7.72 -4.92
N MET A 84 -11.35 -6.73 -5.05
CA MET A 84 -11.71 -5.33 -4.91
C MET A 84 -12.76 -4.93 -5.96
N THR A 85 -13.73 -4.11 -5.56
CA THR A 85 -14.76 -3.62 -6.49
C THR A 85 -14.17 -2.66 -7.50
N ASP A 86 -14.88 -2.50 -8.62
CA ASP A 86 -14.42 -1.63 -9.70
C ASP A 86 -14.85 -0.18 -9.44
N GLY A 87 -13.89 0.74 -9.54
CA GLY A 87 -14.08 2.18 -9.50
C GLY A 87 -13.89 2.85 -10.85
N GLU A 88 -13.54 4.13 -10.79
CA GLU A 88 -13.29 4.95 -11.96
C GLU A 88 -11.80 4.97 -12.31
N PRO A 89 -11.42 4.86 -13.60
CA PRO A 89 -10.02 4.93 -14.01
C PRO A 89 -9.46 6.37 -14.00
N SER A 90 -10.29 7.37 -13.70
CA SER A 90 -9.92 8.78 -13.77
C SER A 90 -8.81 9.14 -12.79
N PHE A 91 -8.85 8.63 -11.56
CA PHE A 91 -7.80 8.85 -10.56
C PHE A 91 -6.44 8.38 -11.08
N TYR A 92 -6.37 7.14 -11.57
CA TYR A 92 -5.13 6.55 -12.08
C TYR A 92 -4.53 7.39 -13.23
N ASN A 93 -5.37 7.77 -14.20
CA ASN A 93 -4.95 8.57 -15.34
C ASN A 93 -4.52 9.99 -14.94
N GLN A 94 -5.22 10.60 -13.99
CA GLN A 94 -4.89 11.91 -13.45
C GLN A 94 -3.55 11.89 -12.71
N THR A 95 -3.34 10.92 -11.83
CA THR A 95 -2.08 10.72 -11.11
C THR A 95 -0.89 10.57 -12.06
N LEU A 96 -1.07 9.84 -13.16
CA LEU A 96 -0.04 9.70 -14.20
C LEU A 96 0.24 11.01 -14.94
N ALA A 97 -0.79 11.79 -15.25
CA ALA A 97 -0.63 13.07 -15.93
C ALA A 97 0.11 14.09 -15.03
N GLU A 98 -0.30 14.19 -13.76
CA GLU A 98 0.29 15.08 -12.76
C GLU A 98 1.77 14.74 -12.48
N ASN A 99 2.10 13.44 -12.39
CA ASN A 99 3.44 12.96 -12.05
C ASN A 99 4.26 12.51 -13.28
N SER A 100 3.91 12.96 -14.48
CA SER A 100 4.55 12.54 -15.73
C SER A 100 6.08 12.72 -15.76
N SER A 101 6.59 13.79 -15.13
CA SER A 101 8.04 14.04 -15.03
C SER A 101 8.76 13.03 -14.12
N LEU A 102 8.14 12.67 -12.99
CA LEU A 102 8.64 11.66 -12.06
C LEU A 102 8.56 10.27 -12.70
N MET A 103 7.46 9.94 -13.36
CA MET A 103 7.28 8.70 -14.11
C MET A 103 8.37 8.50 -15.18
N ASN A 104 8.71 9.55 -15.92
CA ASN A 104 9.80 9.50 -16.90
C ASN A 104 11.17 9.25 -16.25
N LYS A 105 11.42 9.79 -15.05
CA LYS A 105 12.66 9.52 -14.30
C LYS A 105 12.70 8.07 -13.82
N ILE A 106 11.61 7.59 -13.21
CA ILE A 106 11.42 6.22 -12.76
C ILE A 106 11.68 5.26 -13.93
N LYS A 107 10.96 5.46 -15.04
CA LYS A 107 11.11 4.64 -16.25
C LYS A 107 12.56 4.58 -16.74
N LYS A 108 13.23 5.73 -16.86
CA LYS A 108 14.66 5.78 -17.24
C LYS A 108 15.56 5.04 -16.26
N GLN A 109 15.31 5.15 -14.96
CA GLN A 109 16.12 4.47 -13.94
C GLN A 109 15.95 2.95 -13.98
N PHE A 110 14.77 2.44 -14.34
CA PHE A 110 14.48 1.02 -14.50
C PHE A 110 14.90 0.47 -15.86
N GLU A 111 14.77 1.26 -16.93
CA GLU A 111 15.35 0.96 -18.25
C GLU A 111 16.88 0.83 -18.21
N LEU A 112 17.57 1.36 -17.20
CA LEU A 112 19.01 1.14 -17.00
C LEU A 112 19.33 -0.19 -16.29
N VAL A 113 18.38 -0.77 -15.56
CA VAL A 113 18.53 -2.08 -14.90
C VAL A 113 18.39 -3.21 -15.93
N VAL A 114 17.52 -3.04 -16.93
CA VAL A 114 17.29 -4.04 -17.98
C VAL A 114 18.56 -4.36 -18.80
N PRO A 115 19.39 -3.38 -19.24
CA PRO A 115 20.65 -3.62 -19.95
C PRO A 115 21.73 -4.34 -19.15
N GLU A 116 21.79 -4.20 -17.81
CA GLU A 116 22.77 -4.94 -17.00
C GLU A 116 22.54 -6.46 -17.10
N MET A 117 21.31 -6.88 -17.38
CA MET A 117 20.92 -8.28 -17.58
C MET A 117 21.31 -8.84 -18.96
N TYR A 118 21.76 -7.98 -19.89
CA TYR A 118 22.24 -8.36 -21.22
C TYR A 118 23.75 -8.12 -21.39
N ARG A 119 24.50 -8.09 -20.27
CA ARG A 119 25.94 -7.85 -20.32
C ARG A 119 26.68 -9.05 -20.92
N LYS A 120 27.54 -8.78 -21.90
CA LYS A 120 28.49 -9.77 -22.43
C LYS A 120 29.54 -10.06 -21.36
N GLN A 121 29.62 -11.31 -20.91
CA GLN A 121 30.75 -11.76 -20.12
C GLN A 121 31.87 -12.14 -21.09
N LYS A 122 32.95 -11.37 -21.06
CA LYS A 122 34.12 -11.49 -21.93
C LYS A 122 35.22 -12.33 -21.27
N ARG A 123 36.23 -12.72 -22.05
CA ARG A 123 37.39 -13.50 -21.59
C ARG A 123 36.99 -14.80 -20.86
N LEU A 124 36.22 -15.63 -21.55
CA LEU A 124 35.84 -16.97 -21.13
C LEU A 124 36.62 -18.01 -21.93
N ILE A 125 36.92 -19.16 -21.30
CA ILE A 125 37.59 -20.30 -21.97
C ILE A 125 36.64 -20.94 -22.99
N ASP A 126 35.34 -20.90 -22.71
CA ASP A 126 34.28 -21.40 -23.57
C ASP A 126 33.10 -20.42 -23.55
N GLY A 127 32.44 -20.23 -24.68
CA GLY A 127 31.38 -19.22 -24.83
C GLY A 127 30.63 -19.34 -26.16
N GLU A 128 29.71 -18.41 -26.39
CA GLU A 128 28.85 -18.43 -27.59
C GLU A 128 29.61 -17.99 -28.84
N GLU A 129 30.47 -16.98 -28.70
CA GLU A 129 31.26 -16.41 -29.79
C GLU A 129 32.67 -16.04 -29.31
N HIS A 130 33.59 -15.87 -30.25
CA HIS A 130 34.94 -15.41 -29.97
C HIS A 130 34.97 -13.93 -29.57
N ASP A 131 35.70 -13.61 -28.50
CA ASP A 131 36.00 -12.24 -28.11
C ASP A 131 37.15 -11.74 -28.97
N LEU A 132 36.84 -10.90 -29.96
CA LEU A 132 37.82 -10.41 -30.93
C LEU A 132 39.04 -9.76 -30.26
N ASP A 133 38.84 -9.06 -29.14
CA ASP A 133 39.93 -8.43 -28.41
C ASP A 133 40.89 -9.47 -27.80
N ALA A 134 40.34 -10.52 -27.18
CA ALA A 134 41.12 -11.60 -26.57
C ALA A 134 41.81 -12.47 -27.63
N VAL A 135 41.16 -12.72 -28.76
CA VAL A 135 41.76 -13.42 -29.90
C VAL A 135 42.91 -12.61 -30.48
N LEU A 136 42.75 -11.29 -30.59
CA LEU A 136 43.79 -10.42 -31.11
C LEU A 136 45.01 -10.35 -30.18
N GLU A 137 44.78 -10.25 -28.86
CA GLU A 137 45.84 -10.38 -27.84
C GLU A 137 46.56 -11.74 -27.97
N ALA A 138 45.84 -12.85 -28.04
CA ALA A 138 46.43 -14.17 -28.16
C ALA A 138 47.29 -14.35 -29.43
N VAL A 139 46.86 -13.76 -30.56
CA VAL A 139 47.65 -13.78 -31.80
C VAL A 139 48.91 -12.91 -31.67
N VAL A 140 48.84 -11.79 -30.96
CA VAL A 140 49.99 -10.94 -30.66
C VAL A 140 51.00 -11.69 -29.77
N ASP A 141 50.53 -12.34 -28.71
CA ASP A 141 51.37 -13.13 -27.79
C ASP A 141 52.07 -14.28 -28.50
N LEU A 142 51.35 -15.02 -29.34
CA LEU A 142 51.93 -16.10 -30.17
C LEU A 142 53.02 -15.58 -31.11
N ARG A 143 52.85 -14.38 -31.69
CA ARG A 143 53.89 -13.75 -32.52
C ARG A 143 55.07 -13.24 -31.70
N ALA A 144 54.84 -12.87 -30.44
CA ALA A 144 55.88 -12.45 -29.50
C ALA A 144 56.61 -13.65 -28.83
N GLY A 145 56.16 -14.89 -29.04
CA GLY A 145 56.72 -16.08 -28.41
C GLY A 145 56.29 -16.28 -26.96
N VAL A 146 55.23 -15.61 -26.53
CA VAL A 146 54.62 -15.72 -25.20
C VAL A 146 53.45 -16.71 -25.27
N SER A 147 53.23 -17.49 -24.22
CA SER A 147 52.05 -18.35 -24.12
C SER A 147 50.79 -17.50 -23.95
N PRO A 148 49.82 -17.59 -24.88
CA PRO A 148 48.60 -16.79 -24.83
C PRO A 148 47.61 -17.28 -23.76
N ASP A 149 46.67 -16.41 -23.36
CA ASP A 149 45.52 -16.79 -22.52
C ASP A 149 44.50 -17.61 -23.34
N GLU A 150 43.91 -18.65 -22.74
CA GLU A 150 42.92 -19.53 -23.37
C GLU A 150 41.50 -18.94 -23.34
N LYS A 151 41.32 -17.80 -22.66
CA LYS A 151 40.05 -17.09 -22.50
C LYS A 151 39.62 -16.31 -23.75
N LEU A 152 39.36 -17.03 -24.84
CA LEU A 152 39.11 -16.45 -26.17
C LEU A 152 37.65 -16.19 -26.51
N TYR A 153 36.72 -16.50 -25.61
CA TYR A 153 35.29 -16.46 -25.89
C TYR A 153 34.56 -15.42 -25.04
N TRP A 154 33.37 -15.07 -25.48
CA TRP A 154 32.39 -14.34 -24.69
C TRP A 154 31.03 -15.03 -24.78
N ARG A 155 30.18 -14.83 -23.78
CA ARG A 155 28.81 -15.32 -23.73
C ARG A 155 27.87 -14.19 -23.28
N ARG A 156 26.64 -14.16 -23.78
CA ARG A 156 25.58 -13.33 -23.18
C ARG A 156 25.22 -13.93 -21.83
N ASN A 157 25.47 -13.20 -20.74
CA ASN A 157 24.94 -13.63 -19.45
C ASN A 157 23.45 -13.29 -19.41
N LYS A 158 22.59 -14.19 -19.91
CA LYS A 158 21.14 -14.05 -19.83
C LYS A 158 20.71 -14.44 -18.42
N THR A 159 21.02 -13.60 -17.44
CA THR A 159 20.46 -13.78 -16.09
C THR A 159 19.01 -13.35 -16.16
N GLU A 160 18.09 -14.30 -16.29
CA GLU A 160 16.66 -14.00 -16.34
C GLU A 160 16.22 -13.50 -14.97
N ARG A 161 15.65 -12.28 -14.95
CA ARG A 161 15.04 -11.69 -13.77
C ARG A 161 13.89 -12.58 -13.34
N SER A 162 13.95 -13.08 -12.12
CA SER A 162 12.97 -14.01 -11.54
C SER A 162 12.59 -13.51 -10.15
N VAL A 163 11.73 -12.49 -10.15
CA VAL A 163 11.28 -11.79 -8.94
C VAL A 163 9.76 -11.85 -8.87
N ALA A 164 9.24 -12.31 -7.73
CA ALA A 164 7.84 -12.16 -7.35
C ALA A 164 7.74 -11.23 -6.13
N VAL A 165 6.92 -10.19 -6.24
CA VAL A 165 6.71 -9.24 -5.14
C VAL A 165 5.24 -9.10 -4.79
N SER A 166 4.88 -9.14 -3.52
CA SER A 166 3.52 -8.82 -3.08
C SER A 166 3.53 -7.55 -2.26
N PHE A 167 2.74 -6.56 -2.69
CA PHE A 167 2.47 -5.34 -1.93
C PHE A 167 1.23 -5.58 -1.08
N LEU A 168 1.39 -5.52 0.24
CA LEU A 168 0.32 -5.66 1.22
C LEU A 168 0.08 -4.29 1.86
N LEU A 169 -1.06 -3.70 1.53
CA LEU A 169 -1.47 -2.35 1.93
C LEU A 169 -2.36 -2.42 3.15
N ASP A 170 -2.03 -1.67 4.19
CA ASP A 170 -2.94 -1.46 5.31
C ASP A 170 -4.09 -0.56 4.86
N MET A 171 -5.33 -1.05 4.98
CA MET A 171 -6.53 -0.28 4.67
C MET A 171 -7.30 0.05 5.95
N SER A 172 -6.62 0.13 7.10
CA SER A 172 -7.23 0.45 8.38
C SER A 172 -7.70 1.91 8.46
N ALA A 173 -8.49 2.23 9.50
CA ALA A 173 -9.04 3.55 9.74
C ALA A 173 -7.97 4.64 9.94
N SER A 174 -6.76 4.31 10.40
CA SER A 174 -5.67 5.30 10.55
C SER A 174 -5.30 5.92 9.19
N THR A 175 -5.44 5.17 8.10
CA THR A 175 -5.11 5.66 6.75
C THR A 175 -6.06 6.76 6.25
N ALA A 176 -7.17 7.01 6.97
CA ALA A 176 -8.08 8.12 6.74
C ALA A 176 -7.54 9.47 7.24
N GLU A 177 -6.48 9.47 8.05
CA GLU A 177 -5.89 10.69 8.58
C GLU A 177 -5.45 11.65 7.45
N ALA A 178 -5.77 12.92 7.66
CA ALA A 178 -5.40 13.99 6.75
C ALA A 178 -3.90 14.27 6.89
N ILE A 179 -3.22 14.44 5.76
CA ILE A 179 -1.83 14.86 5.72
C ILE A 179 -1.80 16.33 6.16
N ASP A 180 -1.20 16.60 7.31
CA ASP A 180 -1.06 17.95 7.85
C ASP A 180 -0.05 18.71 6.96
N GLU A 181 -0.53 19.38 5.90
CA GLU A 181 0.26 20.21 5.00
C GLU A 181 0.72 21.50 5.72
N ASN A 182 1.58 21.37 6.72
CA ASN A 182 2.06 22.48 7.54
C ASN A 182 0.93 23.23 8.26
N ARG A 183 1.16 23.59 9.53
CA ARG A 183 0.49 24.75 10.12
C ARG A 183 0.89 26.01 9.32
N LYS A 184 0.28 26.26 8.17
CA LYS A 184 0.03 27.65 7.77
C LYS A 184 -0.87 28.17 8.88
N SER A 185 -0.31 29.07 9.68
CA SER A 185 -1.01 29.89 10.66
C SER A 185 -2.45 30.12 10.23
N ASN A 186 -3.41 29.71 11.06
CA ASN A 186 -4.86 29.93 10.87
C ASN A 186 -5.27 31.42 10.81
N ASP A 187 -4.32 32.35 10.69
CA ASP A 187 -4.50 33.79 10.87
C ASP A 187 -4.41 34.61 9.58
N ASP A 188 -4.53 33.99 8.39
CA ASP A 188 -4.65 34.76 7.15
C ASP A 188 -5.79 34.24 6.25
N TRP A 189 -6.98 34.12 6.83
CA TRP A 189 -8.21 34.09 6.05
C TRP A 189 -8.56 35.53 5.68
N GLY A 190 -7.99 36.03 4.58
CA GLY A 190 -8.30 37.32 3.95
C GLY A 190 -9.74 37.41 3.45
N ALA A 191 -10.70 37.28 4.35
CA ALA A 191 -12.11 37.53 4.10
C ALA A 191 -12.31 39.06 3.99
N PRO A 192 -12.95 39.56 2.91
CA PRO A 192 -13.27 40.97 2.80
C PRO A 192 -14.25 41.39 3.91
N ASP A 193 -14.03 42.56 4.51
CA ASP A 193 -14.91 43.14 5.54
C ASP A 193 -16.26 43.62 4.98
N ASP A 194 -16.35 43.83 3.67
CA ASP A 194 -17.56 44.32 3.02
C ASP A 194 -18.63 43.19 2.89
N PRO A 195 -19.88 43.41 3.34
CA PRO A 195 -20.94 42.39 3.34
C PRO A 195 -21.31 41.86 1.95
N VAL A 196 -21.19 42.68 0.90
CA VAL A 196 -21.55 42.31 -0.47
C VAL A 196 -20.43 41.48 -1.10
N GLU A 197 -19.18 41.88 -0.90
CA GLU A 197 -18.01 41.08 -1.30
C GLU A 197 -17.92 39.76 -0.54
N TYR A 198 -18.24 39.75 0.75
CA TYR A 198 -18.30 38.54 1.57
C TYR A 198 -19.34 37.54 1.05
N MET A 199 -20.51 38.01 0.63
CA MET A 199 -21.55 37.17 0.03
C MET A 199 -21.19 36.69 -1.39
N ALA A 200 -20.38 37.43 -2.14
CA ALA A 200 -19.82 36.97 -3.40
C ALA A 200 -18.73 35.90 -3.17
N TRP A 201 -17.83 36.13 -2.20
CA TRP A 201 -16.79 35.19 -1.76
C TRP A 201 -17.38 33.86 -1.27
N LEU A 202 -18.45 33.90 -0.47
CA LEU A 202 -19.20 32.71 -0.01
C LEU A 202 -19.86 31.94 -1.15
N ARG A 203 -20.31 32.63 -2.22
CA ARG A 203 -20.91 31.99 -3.39
C ARG A 203 -19.85 31.33 -4.26
N SER A 204 -18.72 31.99 -4.49
CA SER A 204 -17.59 31.42 -5.22
C SER A 204 -17.03 30.15 -4.55
N ARG A 205 -17.00 30.10 -3.21
CA ARG A 205 -16.61 28.90 -2.45
C ARG A 205 -17.64 27.77 -2.44
N ARG A 206 -18.92 28.06 -2.71
CA ARG A 206 -19.95 27.01 -2.89
C ARG A 206 -19.96 26.43 -4.31
N SER A 207 -19.57 27.21 -5.32
CA SER A 207 -19.43 26.73 -6.70
C SER A 207 -18.16 25.93 -6.93
N GLU A 208 -17.09 26.19 -6.17
CA GLU A 208 -15.95 25.28 -6.03
C GLU A 208 -16.32 24.14 -5.06
N GLY A 209 -17.17 23.22 -5.51
CA GLY A 209 -17.62 22.11 -4.69
C GLY A 209 -16.45 21.38 -4.01
N LEU A 210 -16.46 21.34 -2.67
CA LEU A 210 -15.85 20.33 -1.79
C LEU A 210 -14.56 19.65 -2.30
N ARG A 211 -13.62 20.39 -2.91
CA ARG A 211 -12.26 19.91 -3.06
C ARG A 211 -11.70 19.87 -1.64
N LYS A 212 -11.69 18.69 -1.04
CA LYS A 212 -10.99 18.45 0.22
C LYS A 212 -9.58 18.98 0.03
N THR A 213 -9.24 20.06 0.73
CA THR A 213 -7.93 20.73 0.65
C THR A 213 -6.85 19.95 1.41
N TYR A 214 -7.13 18.72 1.82
CA TYR A 214 -6.19 17.82 2.47
C TYR A 214 -6.17 16.51 1.70
N LYS A 215 -4.97 16.06 1.32
CA LYS A 215 -4.75 14.68 0.87
C LYS A 215 -4.79 13.76 2.09
N ARG A 216 -5.41 12.59 1.99
CA ARG A 216 -5.33 11.55 3.04
C ARG A 216 -4.13 10.66 2.78
N ILE A 217 -3.66 9.97 3.82
CA ILE A 217 -2.56 8.99 3.71
C ILE A 217 -2.87 7.96 2.62
N VAL A 218 -4.08 7.37 2.65
CA VAL A 218 -4.55 6.43 1.61
C VAL A 218 -4.51 6.98 0.19
N ASP A 219 -4.71 8.29 0.00
CA ASP A 219 -4.69 8.91 -1.33
C ASP A 219 -3.25 8.96 -1.87
N VAL A 220 -2.27 9.21 -1.00
CA VAL A 220 -0.85 9.18 -1.36
C VAL A 220 -0.31 7.75 -1.51
N GLU A 221 -0.82 6.79 -0.72
CA GLU A 221 -0.55 5.37 -0.93
C GLU A 221 -1.02 4.90 -2.31
N LYS A 222 -2.24 5.27 -2.71
CA LYS A 222 -2.74 5.03 -4.07
C LYS A 222 -1.82 5.64 -5.12
N GLU A 223 -1.42 6.91 -4.96
CA GLU A 223 -0.48 7.55 -5.89
C GLU A 223 0.84 6.76 -6.01
N GLY A 224 1.39 6.29 -4.89
CA GLY A 224 2.61 5.49 -4.87
C GLY A 224 2.47 4.13 -5.55
N ILE A 225 1.35 3.46 -5.35
CA ILE A 225 1.03 2.20 -6.04
C ILE A 225 0.93 2.43 -7.55
N VAL A 226 0.29 3.52 -8.00
CA VAL A 226 0.24 3.86 -9.43
C VAL A 226 1.64 4.02 -10.00
N MET A 227 2.52 4.75 -9.32
CA MET A 227 3.91 4.94 -9.77
C MET A 227 4.66 3.59 -9.86
N LEU A 228 4.49 2.76 -8.86
CA LEU A 228 5.14 1.46 -8.74
C LEU A 228 4.64 0.45 -9.79
N VAL A 229 3.33 0.35 -10.02
CA VAL A 229 2.74 -0.52 -11.05
C VAL A 229 3.37 -0.23 -12.41
N ASN A 230 3.46 1.04 -12.79
CA ASN A 230 4.08 1.41 -14.07
C ASN A 230 5.57 1.03 -14.12
N ALA A 231 6.28 1.12 -13.00
CA ALA A 231 7.67 0.70 -12.91
C ALA A 231 7.83 -0.84 -13.05
N LEU A 232 6.97 -1.61 -12.39
CA LEU A 232 6.97 -3.07 -12.44
C LEU A 232 6.58 -3.61 -13.82
N GLU A 233 5.59 -3.00 -14.46
CA GLU A 233 5.21 -3.32 -15.84
C GLU A 233 6.36 -3.05 -16.83
N ALA A 234 7.17 -2.01 -16.60
CA ALA A 234 8.34 -1.73 -17.43
C ALA A 234 9.48 -2.76 -17.23
N LEU A 235 9.57 -3.37 -16.04
CA LEU A 235 10.58 -4.38 -15.71
C LEU A 235 10.16 -5.81 -16.09
N GLY A 236 8.85 -6.07 -16.13
CA GLY A 236 8.30 -7.41 -16.39
C GLY A 236 8.36 -8.34 -15.17
N ASP A 237 8.42 -7.79 -13.96
CA ASP A 237 8.41 -8.58 -12.71
C ASP A 237 7.02 -9.12 -12.39
N THR A 238 6.95 -10.28 -11.74
CA THR A 238 5.69 -10.79 -11.20
C THR A 238 5.33 -10.02 -9.94
N TYR A 239 4.12 -9.47 -9.87
CA TYR A 239 3.68 -8.74 -8.68
C TYR A 239 2.21 -8.94 -8.34
N GLY A 240 1.89 -8.88 -7.05
CA GLY A 240 0.54 -8.85 -6.52
C GLY A 240 0.32 -7.57 -5.71
N ILE A 241 -0.91 -7.06 -5.73
CA ILE A 241 -1.34 -5.90 -4.94
C ILE A 241 -2.54 -6.32 -4.13
N PHE A 242 -2.38 -6.27 -2.81
CA PHE A 242 -3.36 -6.71 -1.84
C PHE A 242 -3.58 -5.63 -0.79
N GLY A 243 -4.80 -5.55 -0.27
CA GLY A 243 -5.15 -4.72 0.87
C GLY A 243 -5.65 -5.58 2.02
N PHE A 244 -5.52 -5.12 3.25
CA PHE A 244 -6.11 -5.81 4.40
C PHE A 244 -6.75 -4.85 5.39
N SER A 245 -7.76 -5.35 6.10
CA SER A 245 -8.42 -4.64 7.20
C SER A 245 -8.92 -5.66 8.23
N GLY A 246 -8.68 -5.41 9.51
CA GLY A 246 -9.10 -6.26 10.61
C GLY A 246 -10.47 -5.88 11.17
N TYR A 247 -11.31 -6.87 11.44
CA TYR A 247 -12.54 -6.73 12.20
C TYR A 247 -12.65 -7.88 13.22
N GLY A 248 -11.71 -7.91 14.16
CA GLY A 248 -11.54 -9.02 15.07
C GLY A 248 -11.06 -10.30 14.39
N ARG A 249 -10.93 -11.37 15.19
CA ARG A 249 -10.38 -12.65 14.72
C ARG A 249 -11.30 -13.36 13.72
N GLU A 250 -12.61 -13.11 13.80
CA GLU A 250 -13.64 -13.76 13.00
C GLU A 250 -13.68 -13.22 11.55
N ASN A 251 -13.10 -12.03 11.33
CA ASN A 251 -13.16 -11.37 10.03
C ASN A 251 -11.94 -10.47 9.80
N VAL A 252 -10.89 -11.06 9.25
CA VAL A 252 -9.78 -10.30 8.64
C VAL A 252 -10.06 -10.20 7.15
N GLU A 253 -10.44 -9.02 6.67
CA GLU A 253 -10.73 -8.80 5.25
C GLU A 253 -9.43 -8.68 4.48
N PHE A 254 -9.32 -9.46 3.39
CA PHE A 254 -8.19 -9.44 2.49
C PHE A 254 -8.68 -9.12 1.08
N TYR A 255 -8.28 -7.96 0.57
CA TYR A 255 -8.70 -7.45 -0.72
C TYR A 255 -7.67 -7.76 -1.79
N VAL A 256 -8.09 -8.40 -2.88
CA VAL A 256 -7.28 -8.62 -4.07
C VAL A 256 -7.52 -7.47 -5.04
N ILE A 257 -6.55 -6.57 -5.15
CA ILE A 257 -6.55 -5.50 -6.16
C ILE A 257 -6.01 -6.07 -7.48
N LYS A 258 -4.89 -6.80 -7.40
CA LYS A 258 -4.32 -7.58 -8.50
C LYS A 258 -3.66 -8.82 -7.92
N ASP A 259 -4.05 -10.01 -8.38
CA ASP A 259 -3.36 -11.23 -7.96
C ASP A 259 -1.98 -11.37 -8.65
N LEU A 260 -1.10 -12.22 -8.10
CA LEU A 260 0.24 -12.52 -8.65
C LEU A 260 0.16 -13.12 -10.05
N GLU A 261 -0.81 -14.00 -10.28
CA GLU A 261 -1.04 -14.69 -11.56
C GLU A 261 -1.87 -13.84 -12.55
N GLU A 262 -2.52 -12.79 -12.06
CA GLU A 262 -3.32 -11.90 -12.89
C GLU A 262 -2.42 -11.02 -13.76
N LYS A 263 -2.69 -10.96 -15.07
CA LYS A 263 -2.02 -10.00 -15.96
C LYS A 263 -2.61 -8.62 -15.77
N TYR A 264 -1.78 -7.58 -15.88
CA TYR A 264 -2.26 -6.21 -15.83
C TYR A 264 -3.30 -5.96 -16.93
N SER A 265 -4.41 -5.33 -16.54
CA SER A 265 -5.57 -5.04 -17.39
C SER A 265 -6.20 -3.71 -16.97
N GLU A 266 -7.16 -3.21 -17.75
CA GLU A 266 -7.91 -1.99 -17.43
C GLU A 266 -8.73 -2.08 -16.13
N MET A 267 -8.89 -3.28 -15.56
CA MET A 267 -9.56 -3.48 -14.27
C MET A 267 -8.69 -3.08 -13.09
N VAL A 268 -7.36 -3.25 -13.18
CA VAL A 268 -6.45 -2.97 -12.07
C VAL A 268 -6.50 -1.48 -11.67
N PRO A 269 -6.42 -0.50 -12.60
CA PRO A 269 -6.64 0.92 -12.29
C PRO A 269 -7.97 1.21 -11.58
N ARG A 270 -9.05 0.54 -11.99
CA ARG A 270 -10.39 0.72 -11.41
C ARG A 270 -10.45 0.20 -9.99
N ARG A 271 -9.79 -0.92 -9.69
CA ARG A 271 -9.71 -1.47 -8.34
C ARG A 271 -8.85 -0.62 -7.41
N ILE A 272 -7.75 -0.04 -7.93
CA ILE A 272 -6.91 0.91 -7.17
C ILE A 272 -7.72 2.12 -6.69
N ASP A 273 -8.63 2.64 -7.53
CA ASP A 273 -9.52 3.76 -7.17
C ASP A 273 -10.40 3.46 -5.95
N ARG A 274 -10.82 2.19 -5.77
CA ARG A 274 -11.66 1.74 -4.65
C ARG A 274 -10.90 1.48 -3.35
N ILE A 275 -9.58 1.63 -3.33
CA ILE A 275 -8.83 1.58 -2.08
C ILE A 275 -9.27 2.75 -1.19
N ALA A 276 -9.83 2.40 -0.03
CA ALA A 276 -10.33 3.32 0.97
C ALA A 276 -10.02 2.80 2.38
N PRO A 277 -9.93 3.71 3.38
CA PRO A 277 -9.79 3.32 4.78
C PRO A 277 -11.04 2.60 5.27
N LEU A 278 -10.85 1.56 6.08
CA LEU A 278 -11.86 0.66 6.61
C LEU A 278 -11.75 0.56 8.15
N HIS A 279 -11.56 -0.65 8.68
CA HIS A 279 -11.71 -0.96 10.10
C HIS A 279 -10.36 -0.89 10.83
N ALA A 280 -9.88 -1.98 11.41
CA ALA A 280 -8.67 -2.03 12.23
C ALA A 280 -7.52 -2.72 11.50
N THR A 281 -6.42 -3.02 12.20
CA THR A 281 -5.16 -3.53 11.64
C THR A 281 -4.79 -4.89 12.27
N ARG A 282 -5.14 -6.00 11.62
CA ARG A 282 -4.76 -7.38 12.00
C ARG A 282 -3.76 -7.98 11.01
N MET A 283 -2.49 -7.58 11.14
CA MET A 283 -1.46 -7.89 10.14
C MET A 283 -1.06 -9.37 10.07
N GLY A 284 -0.93 -10.06 11.21
CA GLY A 284 -0.38 -11.43 11.24
C GLY A 284 -1.08 -12.41 10.29
N PRO A 285 -2.41 -12.60 10.39
CA PRO A 285 -3.16 -13.44 9.45
C PRO A 285 -3.08 -12.96 7.99
N ALA A 286 -3.09 -11.64 7.75
CA ALA A 286 -2.97 -11.09 6.40
C ALA A 286 -1.59 -11.40 5.78
N ILE A 287 -0.51 -11.23 6.54
CA ILE A 287 0.86 -11.59 6.14
C ILE A 287 0.94 -13.09 5.85
N ARG A 288 0.40 -13.94 6.73
CA ARG A 288 0.35 -15.41 6.51
C ARG A 288 -0.38 -15.77 5.23
N HIS A 289 -1.47 -15.08 4.93
CA HIS A 289 -2.19 -15.28 3.67
C HIS A 289 -1.36 -14.84 2.46
N THR A 290 -0.72 -13.67 2.51
CA THR A 290 0.22 -13.24 1.45
C THR A 290 1.40 -14.20 1.26
N ILE A 291 1.94 -14.76 2.34
CA ILE A 291 2.99 -15.79 2.29
C ILE A 291 2.51 -16.98 1.47
N THR A 292 1.29 -17.48 1.71
CA THR A 292 0.77 -18.64 0.94
C THR A 292 0.64 -18.35 -0.55
N LYS A 293 0.32 -17.10 -0.93
CA LYS A 293 0.28 -16.67 -2.33
C LYS A 293 1.68 -16.53 -2.95
N LEU A 294 2.67 -16.06 -2.19
CA LEU A 294 4.06 -15.96 -2.67
C LEU A 294 4.74 -17.33 -2.79
N GLU A 295 4.44 -18.26 -1.89
CA GLU A 295 4.98 -19.63 -1.95
C GLU A 295 4.59 -20.38 -3.22
N SER A 296 3.42 -20.08 -3.81
CA SER A 296 3.01 -20.71 -5.07
C SER A 296 3.83 -20.23 -6.28
N GLN A 297 4.60 -19.15 -6.14
CA GLN A 297 5.41 -18.60 -7.23
C GLN A 297 6.76 -19.31 -7.32
N ASP A 298 7.20 -19.71 -8.51
CA ASP A 298 8.52 -20.33 -8.75
C ASP A 298 9.66 -19.30 -8.89
N SER A 299 9.43 -18.07 -8.43
CA SER A 299 10.43 -17.00 -8.55
C SER A 299 11.62 -17.23 -7.61
N ARG A 300 12.84 -16.99 -8.12
CA ARG A 300 14.09 -17.11 -7.34
C ARG A 300 14.09 -16.15 -6.15
N LEU A 301 13.61 -14.93 -6.35
CA LEU A 301 13.50 -13.91 -5.31
C LEU A 301 12.01 -13.66 -5.03
N ARG A 302 11.59 -13.83 -3.78
CA ARG A 302 10.23 -13.54 -3.33
C ARG A 302 10.26 -12.45 -2.27
N ILE A 303 9.51 -11.37 -2.47
CA ILE A 303 9.51 -10.20 -1.59
C ILE A 303 8.08 -9.93 -1.11
N LEU A 304 7.91 -9.71 0.20
CA LEU A 304 6.67 -9.22 0.79
C LEU A 304 6.91 -7.77 1.22
N PHE A 305 6.17 -6.84 0.62
CA PHE A 305 6.28 -5.42 0.90
C PHE A 305 5.05 -4.96 1.68
N LEU A 306 5.21 -4.72 2.98
CA LEU A 306 4.16 -4.24 3.87
C LEU A 306 4.18 -2.71 3.91
N ILE A 307 3.08 -2.09 3.52
CA ILE A 307 2.88 -0.63 3.62
C ILE A 307 1.82 -0.40 4.68
N SER A 308 2.19 0.25 5.78
CA SER A 308 1.26 0.55 6.88
C SER A 308 1.65 1.86 7.54
N ASP A 309 0.63 2.65 7.89
CA ASP A 309 0.77 3.95 8.51
C ASP A 309 0.91 3.90 10.03
N GLY A 310 0.91 2.70 10.63
CA GLY A 310 0.90 2.61 12.09
C GLY A 310 1.15 1.23 12.68
N ARG A 311 0.81 1.13 13.96
CA ARG A 311 1.02 -0.06 14.79
C ARG A 311 -0.11 -1.08 14.58
N PRO A 312 0.18 -2.39 14.53
CA PRO A 312 -0.87 -3.40 14.52
C PRO A 312 -1.81 -3.26 15.72
N GLN A 313 -3.13 -3.17 15.47
CA GLN A 313 -4.16 -3.05 16.49
C GLN A 313 -5.52 -3.51 15.93
N ASP A 314 -6.20 -4.42 16.63
CA ASP A 314 -7.52 -4.92 16.26
C ASP A 314 -8.25 -5.46 17.51
N ARG A 315 -9.58 -5.61 17.40
CA ARG A 315 -10.45 -6.13 18.45
C ARG A 315 -10.04 -7.55 18.87
N GLY A 316 -9.99 -7.80 20.18
CA GLY A 316 -9.73 -9.14 20.73
C GLY A 316 -8.24 -9.49 20.84
N TYR A 317 -7.32 -8.56 20.57
CA TYR A 317 -5.93 -8.66 21.03
C TYR A 317 -5.77 -8.34 22.53
N SER A 318 -6.85 -7.91 23.16
CA SER A 318 -6.91 -7.36 24.51
C SER A 318 -7.09 -8.44 25.57
N ARG A 319 -5.99 -9.01 26.05
CA ARG A 319 -5.95 -9.46 27.44
C ARG A 319 -5.26 -8.39 28.28
N GLU A 320 -6.05 -7.69 29.09
CA GLU A 320 -5.59 -6.92 30.27
C GLU A 320 -4.73 -5.68 29.97
N GLY A 321 -5.14 -4.81 29.04
CA GLY A 321 -4.56 -3.47 28.89
C GLY A 321 -3.19 -3.39 28.21
N VAL A 322 -2.64 -4.52 27.74
CA VAL A 322 -1.39 -4.58 26.93
C VAL A 322 -1.69 -5.04 25.49
N GLU A 323 -2.76 -4.50 24.90
CA GLU A 323 -3.26 -4.87 23.55
C GLU A 323 -2.17 -4.72 22.48
N LYS A 324 -1.30 -3.73 22.66
CA LYS A 324 -0.38 -3.26 21.63
C LYS A 324 0.88 -4.12 21.49
N GLU A 325 1.27 -4.89 22.50
CA GLU A 325 2.46 -5.76 22.43
C GLU A 325 2.15 -7.09 21.75
N TYR A 326 0.97 -7.65 22.02
CA TYR A 326 0.55 -8.92 21.45
C TYR A 326 0.54 -8.88 19.92
N ALA A 327 -0.13 -7.87 19.35
CA ALA A 327 -0.25 -7.74 17.90
C ALA A 327 1.12 -7.56 17.22
N VAL A 328 2.06 -6.86 17.87
CA VAL A 328 3.44 -6.69 17.40
C VAL A 328 4.17 -8.03 17.37
N HIS A 329 4.03 -8.85 18.41
CA HIS A 329 4.67 -10.16 18.46
C HIS A 329 4.07 -11.19 17.49
N ASP A 330 2.75 -11.21 17.30
CA ASP A 330 2.13 -12.06 16.27
C ASP A 330 2.59 -11.65 14.86
N THR A 331 2.63 -10.34 14.59
CA THR A 331 3.12 -9.80 13.31
C THR A 331 4.58 -10.17 13.09
N ARG A 332 5.45 -10.00 14.10
CA ARG A 332 6.85 -10.44 14.04
C ARG A 332 6.94 -11.94 13.73
N LYS A 333 6.10 -12.77 14.36
CA LYS A 333 6.13 -14.21 14.11
C LYS A 333 5.74 -14.54 12.67
N ALA A 334 4.74 -13.87 12.10
CA ALA A 334 4.39 -14.01 10.69
C ALA A 334 5.54 -13.58 9.75
N LEU A 335 6.30 -12.53 10.09
CA LEU A 335 7.48 -12.11 9.31
C LEU A 335 8.63 -13.13 9.40
N LEU A 336 8.81 -13.77 10.56
CA LEU A 336 9.77 -14.87 10.71
C LEU A 336 9.37 -16.09 9.87
N GLU A 337 8.08 -16.42 9.83
CA GLU A 337 7.55 -17.47 8.96
C GLU A 337 7.80 -17.16 7.47
N ALA A 338 7.69 -15.89 7.05
CA ALA A 338 8.05 -15.47 5.69
C ALA A 338 9.53 -15.77 5.39
N ARG A 339 10.43 -15.39 6.29
CA ARG A 339 11.88 -15.63 6.14
C ARG A 339 12.20 -17.12 6.08
N GLU A 340 11.59 -17.93 6.94
CA GLU A 340 11.76 -19.39 6.94
C GLU A 340 11.39 -20.00 5.58
N LYS A 341 10.45 -19.39 4.87
CA LYS A 341 10.00 -19.78 3.51
C LYS A 341 10.79 -19.11 2.38
N GLY A 342 11.90 -18.43 2.69
CA GLY A 342 12.73 -17.74 1.70
C GLY A 342 12.08 -16.50 1.09
N ILE A 343 11.05 -15.94 1.75
CA ILE A 343 10.43 -14.67 1.36
C ILE A 343 11.10 -13.56 2.17
N ILE A 344 11.48 -12.48 1.50
CA ILE A 344 12.11 -11.30 2.12
C ILE A 344 11.00 -10.30 2.48
N PRO A 345 10.65 -10.15 3.77
CA PRO A 345 9.74 -9.09 4.15
C PRO A 345 10.47 -7.74 4.22
N PHE A 346 9.76 -6.69 3.81
CA PHE A 346 10.17 -5.31 3.92
C PHE A 346 8.97 -4.48 4.40
N CYS A 347 9.17 -3.61 5.38
CA CYS A 347 8.11 -2.72 5.88
C CYS A 347 8.41 -1.26 5.55
N LEU A 348 7.43 -0.57 5.02
CA LEU A 348 7.45 0.87 4.80
C LEU A 348 6.35 1.52 5.62
N THR A 349 6.72 2.51 6.42
CA THR A 349 5.79 3.18 7.31
C THR A 349 6.03 4.67 7.40
N VAL A 350 4.99 5.42 7.75
CA VAL A 350 5.05 6.87 7.95
C VAL A 350 4.93 7.27 9.42
N ASP A 351 4.79 6.30 10.32
CA ASP A 351 4.70 6.55 11.76
C ASP A 351 6.06 6.95 12.35
N LYS A 352 6.27 8.26 12.50
CA LYS A 352 7.45 8.84 13.17
C LYS A 352 7.54 8.42 14.64
N SER A 353 6.41 8.16 15.29
CA SER A 353 6.35 7.71 16.68
C SER A 353 6.56 6.21 16.83
N GLY A 354 6.60 5.47 15.72
CA GLY A 354 6.64 4.02 15.74
C GLY A 354 7.97 3.36 16.05
N HIS A 355 9.03 4.13 16.31
CA HIS A 355 10.39 3.64 16.54
C HIS A 355 10.47 2.47 17.52
N ASP A 356 9.73 2.51 18.63
CA ASP A 356 9.82 1.47 19.66
C ASP A 356 9.18 0.15 19.23
N TYR A 357 7.98 0.18 18.65
CA TYR A 357 7.30 -1.05 18.24
C TYR A 357 7.85 -1.60 16.93
N LEU A 358 8.26 -0.74 15.99
CA LEU A 358 8.88 -1.16 14.73
C LEU A 358 10.19 -1.86 15.00
N LYS A 359 10.98 -1.40 15.96
CA LYS A 359 12.21 -2.08 16.35
C LYS A 359 11.94 -3.50 16.87
N VAL A 360 10.91 -3.68 17.69
CA VAL A 360 10.52 -5.03 18.14
C VAL A 360 9.98 -5.86 16.98
N MET A 361 9.11 -5.30 16.14
CA MET A 361 8.47 -5.99 15.01
C MET A 361 9.48 -6.41 13.93
N MET A 362 10.41 -5.51 13.60
CA MET A 362 11.31 -5.57 12.45
C MET A 362 12.78 -5.74 12.83
N ASP A 363 13.13 -6.08 14.07
CA ASP A 363 14.53 -6.08 14.60
C ASP A 363 15.59 -6.63 13.62
N ASP A 364 15.30 -7.78 13.00
CA ASP A 364 16.22 -8.45 12.07
C ASP A 364 15.88 -8.20 10.59
N PHE A 365 14.87 -7.38 10.31
CA PHE A 365 14.26 -7.18 9.01
C PHE A 365 14.50 -5.76 8.48
N ASN A 366 14.44 -5.62 7.16
CA ASN A 366 14.58 -4.30 6.54
C ASN A 366 13.26 -3.53 6.68
N TYR A 367 13.36 -2.28 7.15
CA TYR A 367 12.24 -1.36 7.17
C TYR A 367 12.71 0.07 6.90
N GLU A 368 11.80 0.93 6.41
CA GLU A 368 12.03 2.36 6.26
C GLU A 368 10.88 3.15 6.86
N VAL A 369 11.24 4.19 7.62
CA VAL A 369 10.29 5.17 8.16
C VAL A 369 10.41 6.44 7.32
N LEU A 370 9.37 6.76 6.56
CA LEU A 370 9.36 7.97 5.75
C LEU A 370 9.09 9.19 6.64
N PRO A 371 9.90 10.25 6.53
CA PRO A 371 9.67 11.50 7.27
C PRO A 371 8.48 12.28 6.73
N ASP A 372 8.04 12.00 5.51
CA ASP A 372 6.88 12.61 4.87
C ASP A 372 6.26 11.60 3.91
N ILE A 373 4.96 11.35 4.08
CA ILE A 373 4.17 10.45 3.24
C ILE A 373 4.18 10.90 1.78
N ASN A 374 4.30 12.20 1.49
CA ASN A 374 4.36 12.71 0.11
C ASN A 374 5.58 12.21 -0.67
N GLN A 375 6.60 11.68 0.00
CA GLN A 375 7.77 11.08 -0.64
C GLN A 375 7.51 9.65 -1.11
N LEU A 376 6.42 9.01 -0.66
CA LEU A 376 6.10 7.62 -0.96
C LEU A 376 6.10 7.31 -2.47
N PRO A 377 5.53 8.14 -3.37
CA PRO A 377 5.50 7.82 -4.79
C PRO A 377 6.87 7.80 -5.48
N GLU A 378 7.84 8.58 -4.97
CA GLU A 378 9.22 8.56 -5.46
C GLU A 378 10.06 7.46 -4.78
N ARG A 379 9.85 7.26 -3.48
CA ARG A 379 10.65 6.33 -2.68
C ARG A 379 10.32 4.87 -2.92
N LEU A 380 9.05 4.53 -3.09
CA LEU A 380 8.61 3.14 -3.22
C LEU A 380 9.27 2.41 -4.41
N PRO A 381 9.32 2.99 -5.63
CA PRO A 381 10.07 2.39 -6.73
C PRO A 381 11.58 2.31 -6.47
N GLN A 382 12.18 3.34 -5.86
CA GLN A 382 13.61 3.33 -5.55
C GLN A 382 13.97 2.21 -4.55
N LEU A 383 13.14 1.98 -3.54
CA LEU A 383 13.32 0.89 -2.59
C LEU A 383 13.22 -0.47 -3.24
N TYR A 384 12.21 -0.64 -4.10
CA TYR A 384 12.07 -1.87 -4.87
C TYR A 384 13.31 -2.17 -5.72
N LYS A 385 13.86 -1.16 -6.39
CA LYS A 385 15.11 -1.31 -7.15
C LYS A 385 16.27 -1.77 -6.27
N ASN A 386 16.47 -1.15 -5.11
CA ASN A 386 17.56 -1.49 -4.20
C ASN A 386 17.45 -2.91 -3.61
N LEU A 387 16.24 -3.44 -3.47
CA LEU A 387 16.01 -4.80 -2.96
C LEU A 387 16.17 -5.89 -4.04
N THR A 388 16.14 -5.51 -5.32
CA THR A 388 16.14 -6.44 -6.46
C THR A 388 17.39 -6.36 -7.34
N THR A 389 18.34 -5.49 -6.98
CA THR A 389 19.66 -5.33 -7.61
C THR A 389 20.72 -5.77 -6.61
#